data_AF-A0A7V3H5Y5-F1
#
_entry.id   AF-A0A7V3H5Y5-F1
#
_cell.length_a   1.000
_cell.length_b   1.000
_cell.length_c   1.000
_cell.angle_alpha   90.00
_cell.angle_beta   90.00
_cell.angle_gamma   90.00
#
_symmetry.space_group_name_H-M   'P 1'
#
loop_
_entity.id
_entity.type
_entity.pdbx_description
1 polymer ?
#
loop_
_entity_poly.entity_id
_entity_poly.type
_entity_poly.pdbx_seq_one_letter_code
_entity_poly.pdbx_strand_id
1 'polypeptide(L)' 'MAERRSKAGTRKAAAGRKAWDGVFALPVEGRVAKPRETGWTMVIDKGLGLHQTADLMAAAADAIDVVKLTF' A
#
# COMPACT_ATOMS: atom_id res chain seq x y z
N MET A 1 -7.19 23.57 32.04
CA MET A 1 -6.75 23.66 30.64
C MET A 1 -6.64 22.24 30.11
N ALA A 2 -7.64 21.80 29.35
CA ALA A 2 -7.79 20.40 28.94
C ALA A 2 -7.27 20.19 27.50
N GLU A 3 -6.35 19.24 27.39
CA GLU A 3 -5.67 18.73 26.22
C GLU A 3 -6.68 18.16 25.20
N ARG A 4 -6.86 18.83 24.05
CA ARG A 4 -7.63 18.29 22.92
C ARG A 4 -6.71 17.47 22.03
N ARG A 5 -6.60 16.17 22.32
CA ARG A 5 -6.03 15.18 21.40
C ARG A 5 -6.99 14.97 20.23
N SER A 6 -6.59 15.45 19.05
CA SER A 6 -7.21 15.12 17.77
C SER A 6 -7.04 13.61 17.50
N LYS A 7 -8.13 12.85 17.59
CA LYS A 7 -8.21 11.49 17.06
C LYS A 7 -8.47 11.59 15.56
N ALA A 8 -7.42 11.72 14.75
CA ALA A 8 -7.50 11.48 13.32
C ALA A 8 -7.71 9.97 13.12
N GLY A 9 -8.93 9.59 12.75
CA GLY A 9 -9.32 8.20 12.52
C GLY A 9 -8.46 7.54 11.44
N THR A 10 -7.66 6.56 11.86
CA THR A 10 -7.00 5.62 10.96
C THR A 10 -8.08 4.82 10.24
N ARG A 11 -8.34 5.15 8.97
CA ARG A 11 -9.08 4.25 8.07
C ARG A 11 -8.22 3.00 7.91
N LYS A 12 -8.62 1.90 8.56
CA LYS A 12 -8.05 0.58 8.31
C LYS A 12 -8.36 0.24 6.85
N ALA A 13 -7.35 0.26 5.98
CA ALA A 13 -7.50 -0.24 4.62
C ALA A 13 -7.95 -1.70 4.71
N ALA A 14 -9.14 -2.01 4.20
CA ALA A 14 -9.61 -3.37 4.08
C ALA A 14 -8.77 -4.03 2.97
N ALA A 15 -7.76 -4.81 3.35
CA ALA A 15 -7.03 -5.66 2.41
C ALA A 15 -8.00 -6.77 1.96
N GLY A 16 -8.51 -6.65 0.73
CA GLY A 16 -9.29 -7.72 0.10
C GLY A 16 -8.43 -8.95 -0.18
N ARG A 17 -9.06 -10.12 -0.21
CA ARG A 17 -8.39 -11.40 -0.49
C ARG A 17 -7.67 -11.33 -1.85
N LYS A 18 -6.38 -11.66 -1.87
CA LYS A 18 -5.56 -11.73 -3.10
C LYS A 18 -5.68 -13.12 -3.73
N ALA A 19 -5.32 -13.19 -5.01
CA ALA A 19 -5.42 -14.40 -5.82
C ALA A 19 -4.66 -15.61 -5.22
N TRP A 20 -3.59 -15.34 -4.46
CA TRP A 20 -2.68 -16.38 -3.94
C TRP A 20 -2.80 -16.62 -2.43
N ASP A 21 -3.74 -15.95 -1.75
CA ASP A 21 -3.91 -16.07 -0.31
C ASP A 21 -4.29 -17.51 0.09
N GLY A 22 -3.39 -18.18 0.80
CA GLY A 22 -3.57 -19.55 1.26
C GLY A 22 -3.13 -20.64 0.26
N VAL A 23 -2.58 -20.27 -0.90
CA VAL A 23 -2.00 -21.22 -1.86
C VAL A 23 -0.55 -21.54 -1.50
N PHE A 24 0.22 -20.52 -1.14
CA PHE A 24 1.60 -20.66 -0.65
C PHE A 24 1.92 -19.56 0.36
N ALA A 25 2.95 -19.78 1.17
CA ALA A 25 3.48 -18.75 2.07
C ALA A 25 4.33 -17.75 1.28
N LEU A 26 4.20 -16.46 1.58
CA LEU A 26 5.05 -15.44 0.97
C LEU A 26 6.52 -15.75 1.27
N PRO A 27 7.42 -15.74 0.26
CA PRO A 27 8.81 -16.14 0.44
C PRO A 27 9.64 -15.14 1.27
N VAL A 28 9.11 -13.93 1.50
CA VAL A 28 9.75 -12.88 2.29
C VAL A 28 8.88 -12.57 3.50
N GLU A 29 9.39 -12.91 4.67
CA GLU A 29 8.72 -12.68 5.95
C GLU A 29 9.06 -11.29 6.54
N GLY A 30 8.35 -10.90 7.62
CA GLY A 30 8.65 -9.69 8.38
C GLY A 30 8.18 -8.38 7.75
N ARG A 31 7.45 -8.42 6.62
CA ARG A 31 6.92 -7.21 6.00
C ARG A 31 5.76 -6.64 6.82
N VAL A 32 5.91 -5.39 7.27
CA VAL A 32 4.88 -4.66 8.02
C VAL A 32 3.71 -4.29 7.13
N ALA A 33 2.50 -4.28 7.70
CA ALA A 33 1.32 -3.74 7.03
C ALA A 33 1.41 -2.21 6.93
N LYS A 34 0.62 -1.63 6.03
CA LYS A 34 0.46 -0.17 5.96
C LYS A 34 -0.39 0.35 7.14
N PRO A 35 -0.19 1.60 7.59
CA PRO A 35 0.85 2.55 7.18
C PRO A 35 2.23 2.15 7.74
N ARG A 36 3.28 2.31 6.93
CA ARG A 36 4.64 1.87 7.28
C ARG A 36 5.49 3.04 7.75
N GLU A 37 6.29 2.80 8.78
CA GLU A 37 7.32 3.76 9.24
C GLU A 37 8.69 3.48 8.62
N THR A 38 8.94 2.23 8.19
CA THR A 38 10.21 1.80 7.56
C THR A 38 9.95 0.83 6.40
N GLY A 39 10.97 0.56 5.57
CA GLY A 39 10.87 -0.40 4.46
C GLY A 39 9.94 0.06 3.33
N TRP A 40 9.96 1.36 3.01
CA TRP A 40 9.08 1.95 2.02
C TRP A 40 9.38 1.46 0.62
N THR A 41 8.33 1.17 -0.14
CA THR A 41 8.41 0.90 -1.57
C THR A 41 7.83 2.08 -2.33
N MET A 42 8.65 2.75 -3.14
CA MET A 42 8.21 3.80 -4.05
C MET A 42 8.24 3.28 -5.49
N VAL A 43 7.15 3.49 -6.23
CA VAL A 43 7.08 3.27 -7.68
C VAL A 43 7.19 4.61 -8.38
N ILE A 44 8.03 4.68 -9.42
CA ILE A 44 8.10 5.85 -10.31
C ILE A 44 7.26 5.51 -11.54
N ASP A 45 6.13 6.21 -11.69
CA ASP A 45 5.28 6.11 -12.86
C ASP A 45 5.85 7.01 -13.96
N LYS A 46 6.20 6.39 -15.11
CA LYS A 46 6.78 7.02 -16.31
C LYS A 46 5.79 7.29 -17.45
N GLY A 47 4.50 7.32 -17.14
CA GLY A 47 3.43 7.53 -18.12
C GLY A 47 2.59 6.28 -18.33
N LEU A 48 2.27 5.56 -17.27
CA LEU A 48 1.28 4.50 -17.30
C LEU A 48 -0.09 5.08 -17.68
N GLY A 49 -0.78 4.38 -18.59
CA GLY A 49 -2.18 4.67 -18.89
C GLY A 49 -3.09 4.35 -17.69
N LEU A 50 -4.27 4.95 -17.64
CA LEU A 50 -5.20 4.81 -16.51
C LEU A 50 -5.53 3.36 -16.15
N HIS A 51 -5.75 2.50 -17.15
CA HIS A 51 -6.02 1.08 -16.93
C HIS A 51 -4.80 0.35 -16.38
N GLN A 52 -3.59 0.67 -16.86
CA GLN A 52 -2.36 0.06 -16.35
C GLN A 52 -2.12 0.45 -14.89
N THR A 53 -2.40 1.72 -14.53
CA THR A 53 -2.33 2.17 -13.15
C THR A 53 -3.37 1.46 -12.27
N ALA A 54 -4.59 1.28 -12.75
CA ALA A 54 -5.63 0.54 -12.03
C ALA A 54 -5.22 -0.92 -11.81
N ASP A 55 -4.69 -1.59 -12.85
CA ASP A 55 -4.22 -2.98 -12.77
C ASP A 55 -3.06 -3.12 -11.79
N LEU A 56 -2.11 -2.17 -11.81
CA LEU A 56 -1.00 -2.12 -10.85
C LEU A 56 -1.51 -1.98 -9.41
N MET A 57 -2.47 -1.09 -9.18
CA MET A 57 -3.04 -0.90 -7.83
C MET A 57 -3.82 -2.14 -7.38
N ALA A 58 -4.59 -2.77 -8.26
CA ALA A 58 -5.33 -3.99 -7.90
C ALA A 58 -4.38 -5.13 -7.47
N ALA A 59 -3.30 -5.33 -8.23
CA ALA A 59 -2.35 -6.41 -7.99
C ALA A 59 -1.40 -6.16 -6.82
N ALA A 60 -0.87 -4.93 -6.70
CA ALA A 60 0.32 -4.67 -5.89
C ALA A 60 0.17 -3.52 -4.88
N ALA A 61 -1.01 -2.92 -4.71
CA ALA A 61 -1.17 -1.76 -3.82
C ALA A 61 -0.66 -2.02 -2.40
N ASP A 62 -0.84 -3.21 -1.83
CA ASP A 62 -0.38 -3.51 -0.46
C ASP A 62 1.14 -3.42 -0.30
N ALA A 63 1.87 -3.61 -1.41
CA ALA A 63 3.32 -3.54 -1.47
C ALA A 63 3.88 -2.18 -1.90
N ILE A 64 3.06 -1.17 -2.25
CA ILE A 64 3.51 0.14 -2.75
C ILE A 64 3.08 1.24 -1.79
N ASP A 65 4.01 2.00 -1.21
CA ASP A 65 3.69 3.07 -0.25
C ASP A 65 3.48 4.43 -0.93
N VAL A 66 4.28 4.73 -1.96
CA VAL A 66 4.23 5.99 -2.69
C VAL A 66 4.31 5.71 -4.20
N VAL A 67 3.47 6.39 -4.97
CA VAL A 67 3.61 6.47 -6.42
C VAL A 67 4.08 7.88 -6.76
N LYS A 68 5.26 7.99 -7.35
CA LYS A 68 5.81 9.26 -7.84
C LYS A 68 5.53 9.37 -9.34
N LEU A 69 4.73 10.36 -9.72
CA LEU A 69 4.56 10.73 -11.12
C LEU A 69 5.81 11.51 -11.55
N THR A 70 6.45 11.09 -12.64
CA THR A 70 7.65 11.80 -13.14
C THR A 70 7.37 13.25 -13.51
N PHE A 71 8.45 14.02 -13.46
CA PHE A 71 8.57 15.38 -14.02
C PHE A 71 8.52 15.36 -15.55
#